data_AF-A0A1F8N606-F1
#
_entry.id   AF-A0A1F8N606-F1
#
_cell.length_a   1.000
_cell.length_b   1.000
_cell.length_c   1.000
_cell.angle_alpha   90.00
_cell.angle_beta   90.00
_cell.angle_gamma   90.00
#
_symmetry.space_group_name_H-M   'P 1'
#
loop_
_entity.id
_entity.type
_entity.pdbx_description
1 polymer ?
#
loop_
_entity_poly.entity_id
_entity_poly.type
_entity_poly.pdbx_seq_one_letter_code
_entity_poly.pdbx_strand_id
1 'polypeptide(L)'
;MLKKIQVKVLLFGMETLEKHPLFARLVLRPLSKAPFLKKKLMVLIKAFMGATAFEIHDVDLKRGRIGIGGVEEIIFGSKIIEQLHKVLESRLSEDEKNQALYELGYNLCRWEVSTALEGGQWAPGILVPLIANSTIVDDVRSDPHLARFFLKVMGMISRLITDEGGWGHLEFELQSKPLRVLLSNSQEAAWLGPSEKPVCHLYAGIVAGYTSAISGEELHAREVSCKAMGEPCCTFEIDR
;
A
#
# COMPACT_ATOMS: atom_id res chain seq x y z
N MET A 1 22.89 -11.45 -12.03
CA MET A 1 23.96 -11.19 -11.02
C MET A 1 23.90 -9.76 -10.47
N LEU A 2 23.79 -8.73 -11.33
CA LEU A 2 23.71 -7.32 -10.93
C LEU A 2 22.54 -7.00 -9.97
N LYS A 3 21.31 -7.47 -10.29
CA LYS A 3 20.12 -7.30 -9.45
C LYS A 3 20.30 -7.85 -8.02
N LYS A 4 20.93 -9.02 -7.87
CA LYS A 4 21.17 -9.63 -6.54
C LYS A 4 22.13 -8.80 -5.68
N ILE A 5 23.18 -8.23 -6.29
CA ILE A 5 24.11 -7.35 -5.58
C ILE A 5 23.41 -6.05 -5.19
N GLN A 6 22.63 -5.45 -6.10
CA GLN A 6 21.83 -4.26 -5.83
C GLN A 6 20.86 -4.48 -4.66
N VAL A 7 20.09 -5.57 -4.68
CA VAL A 7 19.15 -5.93 -3.60
C VAL A 7 19.88 -6.08 -2.27
N LYS A 8 21.02 -6.76 -2.23
CA LYS A 8 21.81 -6.93 -0.99
C LYS A 8 22.33 -5.59 -0.44
N VAL A 9 22.82 -4.70 -1.30
CA VAL A 9 23.30 -3.37 -0.88
C VAL A 9 22.16 -2.52 -0.34
N LEU A 10 21.01 -2.51 -1.03
CA LEU A 10 19.82 -1.78 -0.59
C LEU A 10 19.29 -2.31 0.74
N LEU A 11 19.19 -3.64 0.88
CA LEU A 11 18.82 -4.29 2.13
C LEU A 11 19.73 -3.90 3.28
N PHE A 12 21.05 -3.97 3.06
CA PHE A 12 22.02 -3.59 4.07
C PHE A 12 21.82 -2.13 4.52
N GLY A 13 21.59 -1.22 3.57
CA GLY A 13 21.26 0.17 3.87
C GLY A 13 19.99 0.32 4.71
N MET A 14 18.90 -0.34 4.30
CA MET A 14 17.61 -0.31 5.02
C MET A 14 17.75 -0.86 6.45
N GLU A 15 18.40 -2.01 6.62
CA GLU A 15 18.60 -2.64 7.93
C GLU A 15 19.50 -1.81 8.84
N THR A 16 20.49 -1.13 8.27
CA THR A 16 21.35 -0.21 9.02
C THR A 16 20.53 0.97 9.54
N LEU A 17 19.65 1.55 8.71
CA LEU A 17 18.77 2.64 9.14
C LEU A 17 17.80 2.21 10.25
N GLU A 18 17.22 1.01 10.14
CA GLU A 18 16.33 0.44 11.17
C GLU A 18 17.04 0.23 12.51
N LYS A 19 18.31 -0.19 12.50
CA LYS A 19 19.13 -0.34 13.71
C LYS A 19 19.53 0.99 14.34
N HIS A 20 19.42 2.10 13.60
CA HIS A 20 19.80 3.44 14.06
C HIS A 20 18.62 4.44 13.98
N PRO A 21 17.51 4.19 14.70
CA PRO A 21 16.30 5.01 14.59
C PRO A 21 16.51 6.46 15.05
N LEU A 22 17.41 6.69 16.02
CA LEU A 22 17.77 8.06 16.45
C LEU A 22 18.50 8.82 15.34
N PHE A 23 19.35 8.16 14.56
CA PHE A 23 20.01 8.79 13.42
C PHE A 23 19.00 9.16 12.33
N ALA A 24 18.10 8.23 11.99
CA ALA A 24 17.02 8.52 11.04
C ALA A 24 16.15 9.70 11.51
N ARG A 25 15.76 9.70 12.79
CA ARG A 25 14.89 10.75 13.35
C ARG A 25 15.56 12.11 13.52
N LEU A 26 16.80 12.15 14.03
CA LEU A 26 17.49 13.39 14.41
C LEU A 26 18.34 13.98 13.28
N VAL A 27 18.75 13.17 12.30
CA VAL A 27 19.64 13.61 11.22
C VAL A 27 18.93 13.53 9.87
N LEU A 28 18.45 12.34 9.47
CA LEU A 28 17.92 12.15 8.13
C LEU A 28 16.56 12.85 7.93
N ARG A 29 15.65 12.77 8.90
CA ARG A 29 14.33 13.41 8.78
C ARG A 29 14.42 14.94 8.67
N PRO A 30 15.24 15.67 9.45
CA PRO A 30 15.45 17.10 9.20
C PRO A 30 16.07 17.37 7.82
N LEU A 31 17.02 16.54 7.39
CA LEU A 31 17.67 16.68 6.09
C LEU A 31 16.69 16.50 4.92
N SER A 32 15.74 15.55 5.02
CA SER A 32 14.73 15.32 3.97
C SER A 32 13.77 16.51 3.80
N LYS A 33 13.64 17.35 4.83
CA LYS A 33 12.83 18.57 4.85
C LYS A 33 13.58 19.82 4.38
N ALA A 34 14.91 19.73 4.23
CA ALA A 34 15.72 20.89 3.84
C ALA A 34 15.21 21.44 2.49
N PRO A 35 15.00 22.77 2.34
CA PRO A 35 14.32 23.33 1.16
C PRO A 35 14.92 22.93 -0.19
N PHE A 36 16.25 22.74 -0.25
CA PHE A 36 16.98 22.36 -1.46
C PHE A 36 16.90 20.85 -1.78
N LEU A 37 16.61 20.00 -0.79
CA LEU A 37 16.45 18.55 -0.96
C LEU A 37 14.99 18.14 -1.09
N LYS A 38 14.06 18.80 -0.39
CA LYS A 38 12.64 18.42 -0.34
C LYS A 38 12.02 18.23 -1.72
N LYS A 39 12.37 19.10 -2.69
CA LYS A 39 11.82 19.03 -4.06
C LYS A 39 12.52 18.02 -4.97
N LYS A 40 13.72 17.57 -4.61
CA LYS A 40 14.54 16.64 -5.41
C LYS A 40 14.45 15.19 -4.93
N LEU A 41 14.14 14.99 -3.66
CA LEU A 41 14.02 13.65 -3.07
C LEU A 41 12.68 13.01 -3.42
N MET A 42 12.75 11.78 -3.90
CA MET A 42 11.61 10.93 -4.21
C MET A 42 10.93 10.45 -2.92
N VAL A 43 9.65 10.10 -3.02
CA VAL A 43 8.79 9.76 -1.87
C VAL A 43 9.39 8.65 -1.02
N LEU A 44 9.79 7.53 -1.65
CA LEU A 44 10.31 6.36 -0.92
C LEU A 44 11.62 6.68 -0.19
N ILE A 45 12.48 7.52 -0.76
CA ILE A 45 13.74 7.93 -0.10
C ILE A 45 13.42 8.75 1.15
N LYS A 46 12.50 9.72 1.06
CA LYS A 46 12.05 10.50 2.23
C LYS A 46 11.46 9.60 3.31
N ALA A 47 10.71 8.58 2.92
CA ALA A 47 10.12 7.60 3.82
C ALA A 47 11.17 6.88 4.69
N PHE A 48 12.22 6.35 4.05
CA PHE A 48 13.36 5.71 4.70
C PHE A 48 14.22 6.68 5.51
N MET A 49 14.21 7.97 5.15
CA MET A 49 14.79 9.05 5.97
C MET A 49 13.91 9.41 7.18
N GLY A 50 12.75 8.78 7.36
CA GLY A 50 11.86 8.97 8.51
C GLY A 50 10.81 10.07 8.32
N ALA A 51 10.57 10.54 7.09
CA ALA A 51 9.46 11.42 6.81
C ALA A 51 8.12 10.69 6.98
N THR A 52 7.12 11.41 7.50
CA THR A 52 5.72 10.94 7.61
C THR A 52 4.95 11.24 6.33
N ALA A 53 3.77 10.63 6.16
CA ALA A 53 2.78 10.92 5.14
C ALA A 53 2.57 12.45 5.02
N PHE A 54 2.24 13.14 6.11
CA PHE A 54 2.05 14.60 6.08
C PHE A 54 3.25 15.41 5.59
N GLU A 55 4.47 14.87 5.64
CA GLU A 55 5.70 15.56 5.24
C GLU A 55 6.05 15.31 3.77
N ILE A 56 5.62 14.18 3.21
CA ILE A 56 5.87 13.78 1.82
C ILE A 56 4.80 14.31 0.86
N HIS A 57 3.60 14.64 1.35
CA HIS A 57 2.54 15.25 0.55
C HIS A 57 2.93 16.62 0.01
N ASP A 58 2.49 16.92 -1.21
CA ASP A 58 2.57 18.25 -1.82
C ASP A 58 1.21 18.97 -1.76
N VAL A 59 1.12 19.95 -0.86
CA VAL A 59 -0.09 20.76 -0.65
C VAL A 59 0.01 22.08 -1.42
N ASP A 60 -0.92 22.34 -2.32
CA ASP A 60 -1.13 23.62 -2.99
C ASP A 60 -2.46 24.23 -2.54
N LEU A 61 -2.38 25.08 -1.52
CA LEU A 61 -3.55 25.75 -0.93
C LEU A 61 -4.25 26.70 -1.90
N LYS A 62 -3.53 27.29 -2.87
CA LYS A 62 -4.13 28.23 -3.82
C LYS A 62 -5.03 27.50 -4.82
N ARG A 63 -4.71 26.23 -5.12
CA ARG A 63 -5.48 25.37 -6.01
C ARG A 63 -6.36 24.37 -5.28
N GLY A 64 -6.32 24.32 -3.94
CA GLY A 64 -7.07 23.35 -3.15
C GLY A 64 -6.62 21.90 -3.36
N ARG A 65 -5.34 21.68 -3.68
CA ARG A 65 -4.80 20.37 -4.04
C ARG A 65 -3.91 19.81 -2.94
N ILE A 66 -4.03 18.52 -2.67
CA ILE A 66 -3.06 17.71 -1.94
C ILE A 66 -2.74 16.47 -2.80
N GLY A 67 -1.49 16.00 -2.76
CA GLY A 67 -1.10 14.82 -3.48
C GLY A 67 0.18 14.20 -2.95
N ILE A 68 0.53 13.04 -3.51
CA ILE A 68 1.76 12.32 -3.19
C ILE A 68 2.26 11.59 -4.43
N GLY A 69 3.52 11.88 -4.80
CA GLY A 69 4.22 11.18 -5.87
C GLY A 69 3.49 11.17 -7.22
N GLY A 70 2.78 12.26 -7.55
CA GLY A 70 2.06 12.42 -8.81
C GLY A 70 0.59 12.01 -8.78
N VAL A 71 0.10 11.46 -7.67
CA VAL A 71 -1.32 11.15 -7.45
C VAL A 71 -1.95 12.26 -6.62
N GLU A 72 -3.13 12.71 -7.04
CA GLU A 72 -3.94 13.66 -6.27
C GLU A 72 -4.77 12.90 -5.23
N GLU A 73 -4.85 13.44 -4.03
CA GLU A 73 -5.59 12.84 -2.93
C GLU A 73 -6.59 13.83 -2.34
N ILE A 74 -7.47 13.30 -1.50
CA ILE A 74 -8.35 14.09 -0.65
C ILE A 74 -8.33 13.50 0.76
N ILE A 75 -8.44 14.37 1.76
CA ILE A 75 -8.62 13.94 3.14
C ILE A 75 -10.13 13.82 3.39
N PHE A 76 -10.57 12.63 3.79
CA PHE A 76 -11.98 12.36 4.05
C PHE A 76 -12.17 11.69 5.41
N GLY A 77 -13.29 11.97 6.09
CA GLY A 77 -13.61 11.30 7.36
C GLY A 77 -13.94 9.83 7.14
N SER A 78 -13.37 8.92 7.94
CA SER A 78 -13.49 7.46 7.71
C SER A 78 -14.93 6.93 7.73
N LYS A 79 -15.89 7.67 8.31
CA LYS A 79 -17.33 7.36 8.25
C LYS A 79 -17.86 7.21 6.83
N ILE A 80 -17.20 7.80 5.83
CA ILE A 80 -17.57 7.65 4.42
C ILE A 80 -17.62 6.20 3.98
N ILE A 81 -16.81 5.32 4.57
CA ILE A 81 -16.80 3.89 4.27
C ILE A 81 -18.16 3.28 4.60
N GLU A 82 -18.69 3.52 5.81
CA GLU A 82 -20.02 3.06 6.19
C GLU A 82 -21.12 3.69 5.31
N GLN A 83 -21.01 4.98 4.99
CA GLN A 83 -22.02 5.69 4.20
C GLN A 83 -22.05 5.19 2.76
N LEU A 84 -20.89 4.90 2.16
CA LEU A 84 -20.78 4.30 0.84
C LEU A 84 -21.51 2.95 0.80
N HIS A 85 -21.25 2.09 1.78
CA HIS A 85 -21.94 0.80 1.92
C HIS A 85 -23.46 0.96 2.04
N LYS A 86 -23.94 1.83 2.95
CA LYS A 86 -25.38 2.07 3.18
C LYS A 86 -26.09 2.63 1.94
N VAL A 87 -25.45 3.55 1.22
CA VAL A 87 -26.03 4.14 0.02
C VAL A 87 -26.16 3.08 -1.08
N LEU A 88 -25.14 2.25 -1.28
CA LEU A 88 -25.19 1.18 -2.28
C LEU A 88 -26.19 0.08 -1.90
N GLU A 89 -26.22 -0.33 -0.63
CA GLU A 89 -27.18 -1.30 -0.09
C GLU A 89 -28.64 -0.87 -0.29
N SER A 90 -28.94 0.43 -0.19
CA SER A 90 -30.29 0.94 -0.44
C SER A 90 -30.75 0.86 -1.90
N ARG A 91 -29.85 0.48 -2.83
CA ARG A 91 -30.07 0.56 -4.29
C ARG A 91 -29.76 -0.73 -5.04
N LEU A 92 -28.92 -1.58 -4.48
CA LEU A 92 -28.37 -2.77 -5.13
C LEU A 92 -28.66 -4.01 -4.27
N SER A 93 -28.69 -5.19 -4.92
CA SER A 93 -28.61 -6.44 -4.17
C SER A 93 -27.27 -6.57 -3.43
N GLU A 94 -27.18 -7.49 -2.46
CA GLU A 94 -25.94 -7.72 -1.70
C GLU A 94 -24.76 -8.05 -2.64
N ASP A 95 -24.96 -8.92 -3.62
CA ASP A 95 -23.92 -9.33 -4.58
C ASP A 95 -23.49 -8.17 -5.48
N GLU A 96 -24.43 -7.40 -6.02
CA GLU A 96 -24.13 -6.22 -6.86
C GLU A 96 -23.40 -5.14 -6.07
N LYS A 97 -23.80 -4.90 -4.81
CA LYS A 97 -23.11 -3.97 -3.89
C LYS A 97 -21.67 -4.41 -3.67
N ASN A 98 -21.47 -5.68 -3.32
CA ASN A 98 -20.15 -6.23 -3.01
C ASN A 98 -19.24 -6.17 -4.24
N GLN A 99 -19.76 -6.48 -5.42
CA GLN A 99 -19.04 -6.36 -6.69
C GLN A 99 -18.69 -4.90 -7.00
N ALA A 100 -19.62 -3.96 -6.83
CA ALA A 100 -19.37 -2.53 -7.08
C ALA A 100 -18.28 -1.97 -6.16
N LEU A 101 -18.27 -2.36 -4.88
CA LEU A 101 -17.22 -1.99 -3.92
C LEU A 101 -15.87 -2.58 -4.31
N TYR A 102 -15.84 -3.85 -4.71
CA TYR A 102 -14.63 -4.51 -5.19
C TYR A 102 -14.05 -3.80 -6.42
N GLU A 103 -14.89 -3.54 -7.44
CA GLU A 103 -14.47 -2.85 -8.66
C GLU A 103 -13.98 -1.43 -8.39
N LEU A 104 -14.63 -0.69 -7.50
CA LEU A 104 -14.19 0.63 -7.09
C LEU A 104 -12.77 0.56 -6.49
N GLY A 105 -12.54 -0.35 -5.55
CA GLY A 105 -11.23 -0.52 -4.92
C GLY A 105 -10.15 -0.97 -5.90
N TYR A 106 -10.50 -1.90 -6.79
CA TYR A 106 -9.62 -2.43 -7.83
C TYR A 106 -9.17 -1.32 -8.79
N ASN A 107 -10.12 -0.61 -9.38
CA ASN A 107 -9.86 0.40 -10.39
C ASN A 107 -9.09 1.59 -9.80
N LEU A 108 -9.48 2.05 -8.61
CA LEU A 108 -8.81 3.16 -7.92
C LEU A 108 -7.36 2.80 -7.62
N CYS A 109 -7.12 1.69 -6.91
CA CYS A 109 -5.78 1.33 -6.49
C CYS A 109 -4.88 0.97 -7.68
N ARG A 110 -5.42 0.28 -8.70
CA ARG A 110 -4.65 -0.02 -9.92
C ARG A 110 -4.22 1.27 -10.62
N TRP A 111 -5.12 2.24 -10.77
CA TRP A 111 -4.79 3.54 -11.36
C TRP A 111 -3.74 4.30 -10.54
N GLU A 112 -3.91 4.38 -9.21
CA GLU A 112 -2.99 5.10 -8.33
C GLU A 112 -1.57 4.51 -8.40
N VAL A 113 -1.44 3.17 -8.28
CA VAL A 113 -0.14 2.50 -8.31
C VAL A 113 0.49 2.62 -9.69
N SER A 114 -0.25 2.40 -10.78
CA SER A 114 0.29 2.58 -12.13
C SER A 114 0.78 4.01 -12.37
N THR A 115 -0.02 5.00 -12.00
CA THR A 115 0.34 6.43 -12.13
C THR A 115 1.58 6.78 -11.30
N ALA A 116 1.65 6.26 -10.07
CA ALA A 116 2.79 6.44 -9.18
C ALA A 116 4.10 5.85 -9.74
N LEU A 117 4.02 4.66 -10.35
CA LEU A 117 5.16 3.96 -10.94
C LEU A 117 5.65 4.66 -12.22
N GLU A 118 4.74 5.16 -13.05
CA GLU A 118 5.06 5.87 -14.31
C GLU A 118 5.55 7.30 -14.08
N GLY A 119 5.00 8.00 -13.08
CA GLY A 119 5.28 9.41 -12.82
C GLY A 119 6.69 9.71 -12.32
N GLY A 120 7.48 8.69 -11.96
CA GLY A 120 8.89 8.85 -11.61
C GLY A 120 9.14 9.73 -10.38
N GLN A 121 8.15 9.89 -9.49
CA GLN A 121 8.29 10.67 -8.25
C GLN A 121 8.40 9.79 -7.00
N TRP A 122 7.99 8.52 -7.12
CA TRP A 122 7.94 7.58 -6.00
C TRP A 122 9.27 6.93 -5.68
N ALA A 123 9.90 6.29 -6.67
CA ALA A 123 11.17 5.59 -6.53
C ALA A 123 12.04 5.80 -7.77
N PRO A 124 13.38 5.73 -7.65
CA PRO A 124 14.28 5.82 -8.80
C PRO A 124 13.91 4.78 -9.85
N GLY A 125 13.85 5.16 -11.13
CA GLY A 125 13.43 4.26 -12.21
C GLY A 125 14.25 2.97 -12.31
N ILE A 126 15.52 2.99 -11.87
CA ILE A 126 16.37 1.81 -11.79
C ILE A 126 15.92 0.79 -10.72
N LEU A 127 15.15 1.22 -9.72
CA LEU A 127 14.63 0.38 -8.64
C LEU A 127 13.23 -0.15 -8.91
N VAL A 128 12.45 0.50 -9.78
CA VAL A 128 11.08 0.10 -10.12
C VAL A 128 11.00 -1.37 -10.58
N PRO A 129 11.89 -1.87 -11.47
CA PRO A 129 11.86 -3.28 -11.88
C PRO A 129 12.18 -4.30 -10.79
N LEU A 130 12.60 -3.86 -9.59
CA LEU A 130 12.82 -4.75 -8.43
C LEU A 130 11.55 -4.95 -7.59
N ILE A 131 10.54 -4.10 -7.77
CA ILE A 131 9.30 -4.10 -7.00
C ILE A 131 8.05 -4.28 -7.88
N ALA A 132 8.15 -3.93 -9.16
CA ALA A 132 7.08 -4.10 -10.13
C ALA A 132 7.62 -4.77 -11.41
N ASN A 133 7.17 -6.00 -11.68
CA ASN A 133 7.45 -6.77 -12.90
C ASN A 133 6.59 -8.06 -12.95
N SER A 134 6.43 -8.65 -14.14
CA SER A 134 5.62 -9.86 -14.38
C SER A 134 6.07 -11.10 -13.64
N THR A 135 7.33 -11.18 -13.20
CA THR A 135 7.85 -12.33 -12.46
C THR A 135 7.91 -12.08 -10.97
N ILE A 136 7.43 -10.93 -10.47
CA ILE A 136 7.70 -10.49 -9.09
C ILE A 136 7.20 -11.50 -8.06
N VAL A 137 6.01 -12.08 -8.27
CA VAL A 137 5.40 -13.06 -7.36
C VAL A 137 6.26 -14.33 -7.28
N ASP A 138 6.80 -14.80 -8.40
CA ASP A 138 7.65 -15.99 -8.46
C ASP A 138 9.08 -15.69 -7.96
N ASP A 139 9.60 -14.51 -8.26
CA ASP A 139 10.92 -14.05 -7.85
C ASP A 139 11.01 -13.88 -6.32
N VAL A 140 10.00 -13.28 -5.68
CA VAL A 140 9.98 -13.11 -4.21
C VAL A 140 9.75 -14.43 -3.48
N ARG A 141 9.15 -15.43 -4.13
CA ARG A 141 9.04 -16.79 -3.57
C ARG A 141 10.36 -17.56 -3.66
N SER A 142 11.12 -17.35 -4.73
CA SER A 142 12.33 -18.14 -5.02
C SER A 142 13.62 -17.53 -4.46
N ASP A 143 13.71 -16.21 -4.25
CA ASP A 143 14.90 -15.55 -3.70
C ASP A 143 14.61 -14.89 -2.33
N PRO A 144 15.13 -15.45 -1.21
CA PRO A 144 14.91 -14.90 0.13
C PRO A 144 15.38 -13.45 0.32
N HIS A 145 16.41 -13.01 -0.42
CA HIS A 145 16.86 -11.61 -0.34
C HIS A 145 15.86 -10.70 -1.03
N LEU A 146 15.34 -11.11 -2.19
CA LEU A 146 14.32 -10.31 -2.87
C LEU A 146 13.02 -10.29 -2.06
N ALA A 147 12.62 -11.42 -1.46
CA ALA A 147 11.49 -11.49 -0.55
C ALA A 147 11.62 -10.47 0.59
N ARG A 148 12.77 -10.47 1.27
CA ARG A 148 13.04 -9.56 2.40
C ARG A 148 13.06 -8.09 1.95
N PHE A 149 13.62 -7.81 0.77
CA PHE A 149 13.65 -6.47 0.21
C PHE A 149 12.24 -5.98 -0.12
N PHE A 150 11.46 -6.83 -0.79
CA PHE A 150 10.07 -6.56 -1.14
C PHE A 150 9.25 -6.26 0.11
N LEU A 151 9.33 -7.11 1.15
CA LEU A 151 8.64 -6.88 2.42
C LEU A 151 9.02 -5.56 3.09
N LYS A 152 10.29 -5.14 3.03
CA LYS A 152 10.71 -3.85 3.56
C LYS A 152 10.12 -2.67 2.78
N VAL A 153 10.08 -2.77 1.45
CA VAL A 153 9.46 -1.73 0.62
C VAL A 153 7.95 -1.69 0.86
N MET A 154 7.28 -2.84 0.83
CA MET A 154 5.83 -2.93 1.07
C MET A 154 5.47 -2.44 2.47
N GLY A 155 6.24 -2.80 3.51
CA GLY A 155 6.02 -2.31 4.87
C GLY A 155 6.19 -0.79 4.99
N MET A 156 7.15 -0.21 4.25
CA MET A 156 7.32 1.25 4.19
C MET A 156 6.15 1.93 3.47
N ILE A 157 5.66 1.32 2.38
CA ILE A 157 4.48 1.81 1.65
C ILE A 157 3.23 1.70 2.52
N SER A 158 2.98 0.55 3.18
CA SER A 158 1.89 0.37 4.14
C SER A 158 1.93 1.45 5.21
N ARG A 159 3.08 1.63 5.88
CA ARG A 159 3.21 2.68 6.89
C ARG A 159 2.78 4.05 6.37
N LEU A 160 3.27 4.45 5.20
CA LEU A 160 3.02 5.79 4.67
C LEU A 160 1.61 5.99 4.12
N ILE A 161 1.11 5.04 3.35
CA ILE A 161 -0.14 5.20 2.60
C ILE A 161 -1.31 4.68 3.40
N THR A 162 -1.19 3.50 4.00
CA THR A 162 -2.31 2.88 4.70
C THR A 162 -2.33 3.28 6.17
N ASP A 163 -1.23 3.10 6.92
CA ASP A 163 -1.25 3.33 8.38
C ASP A 163 -1.43 4.82 8.67
N GLU A 164 -0.53 5.65 8.16
CA GLU A 164 -0.56 7.10 8.38
C GLU A 164 -1.69 7.80 7.60
N GLY A 165 -2.19 7.17 6.53
CA GLY A 165 -3.38 7.62 5.80
C GLY A 165 -4.71 7.19 6.44
N GLY A 166 -4.69 6.33 7.46
CA GLY A 166 -5.89 5.92 8.20
C GLY A 166 -6.67 4.75 7.60
N TRP A 167 -6.08 4.01 6.65
CA TRP A 167 -6.66 2.80 6.03
C TRP A 167 -6.29 1.50 6.75
N GLY A 168 -5.44 1.53 7.77
CA GLY A 168 -4.99 0.32 8.48
C GLY A 168 -3.62 -0.16 8.01
N HIS A 169 -3.23 -1.38 8.39
CA HIS A 169 -1.89 -1.93 8.17
C HIS A 169 -1.92 -3.20 7.33
N LEU A 170 -1.20 -3.20 6.21
CA LEU A 170 -1.07 -4.32 5.28
C LEU A 170 0.23 -5.08 5.51
N GLU A 171 0.12 -6.41 5.67
CA GLU A 171 1.24 -7.33 5.75
C GLU A 171 1.12 -8.42 4.67
N PHE A 172 2.23 -8.75 4.01
CA PHE A 172 2.26 -9.73 2.92
C PHE A 172 2.89 -11.04 3.39
N GLU A 173 2.16 -12.15 3.28
CA GLU A 173 2.68 -13.50 3.54
C GLU A 173 3.14 -14.16 2.24
N LEU A 174 4.30 -13.74 1.72
CA LEU A 174 4.80 -14.14 0.38
C LEU A 174 4.95 -15.66 0.16
N GLN A 175 5.15 -16.41 1.25
CA GLN A 175 5.39 -17.86 1.23
C GLN A 175 4.11 -18.70 1.30
N SER A 176 2.97 -18.07 1.57
CA SER A 176 1.67 -18.75 1.57
C SER A 176 1.26 -19.16 0.15
N LYS A 177 0.47 -20.24 0.07
CA LYS A 177 -0.16 -20.75 -1.16
C LYS A 177 -1.65 -21.00 -0.87
N PRO A 178 -2.57 -20.17 -1.39
CA PRO A 178 -2.35 -18.98 -2.23
C PRO A 178 -1.62 -17.85 -1.49
N LEU A 179 -1.16 -16.82 -2.21
CA LEU A 179 -0.53 -15.64 -1.61
C LEU A 179 -1.54 -14.95 -0.69
N ARG A 180 -1.12 -14.52 0.50
CA ARG A 180 -1.98 -13.86 1.48
C ARG A 180 -1.53 -12.45 1.80
N VAL A 181 -2.52 -11.58 2.02
CA VAL A 181 -2.36 -10.23 2.57
C VAL A 181 -3.23 -10.10 3.80
N LEU A 182 -2.64 -9.67 4.90
CA LEU A 182 -3.33 -9.44 6.17
C LEU A 182 -3.54 -7.94 6.32
N LEU A 183 -4.73 -7.56 6.78
CA LEU A 183 -5.11 -6.18 7.06
C LEU A 183 -5.55 -6.05 8.52
N SER A 184 -4.73 -5.35 9.30
CA SER A 184 -5.09 -4.92 10.65
C SER A 184 -5.69 -3.51 10.64
N ASN A 185 -6.60 -3.22 11.58
CA ASN A 185 -7.26 -1.92 11.70
C ASN A 185 -8.04 -1.48 10.43
N SER A 186 -8.66 -2.44 9.74
CA SER A 186 -9.54 -2.19 8.59
C SER A 186 -10.66 -1.22 8.96
N GLN A 187 -10.83 -0.16 8.15
CA GLN A 187 -11.91 0.79 8.35
C GLN A 187 -13.28 0.19 7.97
N GLU A 188 -13.34 -0.68 6.96
CA GLU A 188 -14.58 -1.39 6.60
C GLU A 188 -15.04 -2.28 7.75
N ALA A 189 -14.15 -3.12 8.28
CA ALA A 189 -14.50 -4.00 9.39
C ALA A 189 -14.87 -3.23 10.66
N ALA A 190 -14.18 -2.12 10.95
CA ALA A 190 -14.46 -1.30 12.12
C ALA A 190 -15.83 -0.60 12.06
N TRP A 191 -16.26 -0.16 10.88
CA TRP A 191 -17.53 0.54 10.70
C TRP A 191 -18.73 -0.38 10.46
N LEU A 192 -18.50 -1.58 9.92
CA LEU A 192 -19.56 -2.51 9.51
C LEU A 192 -19.73 -3.70 10.47
N GLY A 193 -18.79 -3.92 11.38
CA GLY A 193 -18.88 -4.98 12.38
C GLY A 193 -19.89 -4.67 13.50
N PRO A 194 -20.39 -5.72 14.21
CA PRO A 194 -20.14 -7.15 13.96
C PRO A 194 -20.92 -7.67 12.73
N SER A 195 -20.41 -8.74 12.10
CA SER A 195 -21.01 -9.38 10.91
C SER A 195 -20.82 -10.89 10.95
N GLU A 196 -21.74 -11.64 10.32
CA GLU A 196 -21.62 -13.10 10.14
C GLU A 196 -20.76 -13.48 8.93
N LYS A 197 -20.52 -12.53 8.01
CA LYS A 197 -19.75 -12.72 6.77
C LYS A 197 -18.63 -11.68 6.64
N PRO A 198 -17.61 -11.92 5.80
CA PRO A 198 -16.62 -10.90 5.45
C PRO A 198 -17.30 -9.66 4.82
N VAL A 199 -16.77 -8.47 5.11
CA VAL A 199 -17.38 -7.19 4.71
C VAL A 199 -16.43 -6.23 4.01
N CYS A 200 -15.13 -6.55 3.93
CA CYS A 200 -14.11 -5.65 3.40
C CYS A 200 -13.98 -5.77 1.88
N HIS A 201 -15.08 -5.59 1.16
CA HIS A 201 -15.11 -5.76 -0.30
C HIS A 201 -14.32 -4.67 -1.02
N LEU A 202 -14.32 -3.43 -0.50
CA LEU A 202 -13.48 -2.36 -1.06
C LEU A 202 -12.00 -2.69 -0.88
N TYR A 203 -11.58 -3.18 0.29
CA TYR A 203 -10.18 -3.61 0.51
C TYR A 203 -9.79 -4.83 -0.33
N ALA A 204 -10.68 -5.80 -0.53
CA ALA A 204 -10.41 -6.90 -1.45
C ALA A 204 -10.09 -6.35 -2.86
N GLY A 205 -10.88 -5.38 -3.33
CA GLY A 205 -10.60 -4.63 -4.56
C GLY A 205 -9.23 -3.95 -4.53
N ILE A 206 -8.93 -3.18 -3.48
CA ILE A 206 -7.64 -2.47 -3.32
C ILE A 206 -6.46 -3.44 -3.38
N VAL A 207 -6.51 -4.56 -2.64
CA VAL A 207 -5.44 -5.58 -2.64
C VAL A 207 -5.25 -6.17 -4.04
N ALA A 208 -6.34 -6.51 -4.73
CA ALA A 208 -6.29 -7.03 -6.09
C ALA A 208 -5.73 -6.01 -7.10
N GLY A 209 -6.17 -4.75 -7.02
CA GLY A 209 -5.67 -3.67 -7.88
C GLY A 209 -4.18 -3.39 -7.65
N TYR A 210 -3.76 -3.33 -6.38
CA TYR A 210 -2.36 -3.16 -5.99
C TYR A 210 -1.47 -4.27 -6.53
N THR A 211 -1.85 -5.52 -6.26
CA THR A 211 -1.08 -6.71 -6.65
C THR A 211 -1.04 -6.88 -8.16
N SER A 212 -2.13 -6.56 -8.86
CA SER A 212 -2.18 -6.52 -10.33
C SER A 212 -1.29 -5.44 -10.92
N ALA A 213 -1.23 -4.25 -10.31
CA ALA A 213 -0.40 -3.15 -10.81
C ALA A 213 1.09 -3.44 -10.67
N ILE A 214 1.52 -4.05 -9.56
CA ILE A 214 2.94 -4.38 -9.34
C ILE A 214 3.36 -5.61 -10.15
N SER A 215 2.51 -6.61 -10.32
CA SER A 215 2.84 -7.78 -11.13
C SER A 215 2.71 -7.46 -12.62
N GLY A 216 1.79 -6.60 -13.02
CA GLY A 216 1.39 -6.47 -14.42
C GLY A 216 0.55 -7.66 -14.91
N GLU A 217 0.15 -8.57 -14.01
CA GLU A 217 -0.83 -9.62 -14.25
C GLU A 217 -2.20 -9.17 -13.74
N GLU A 218 -3.28 -9.77 -14.23
CA GLU A 218 -4.60 -9.60 -13.61
C GLU A 218 -4.70 -10.58 -12.44
N LEU A 219 -4.76 -10.05 -11.22
CA LEU A 219 -4.86 -10.83 -9.99
C LEU A 219 -6.17 -10.46 -9.26
N HIS A 220 -6.77 -11.47 -8.64
CA HIS A 220 -8.00 -11.33 -7.87
C HIS A 220 -7.71 -11.56 -6.39
N ALA A 221 -8.47 -10.89 -5.52
CA ALA A 221 -8.36 -11.09 -4.08
C ALA A 221 -9.70 -11.42 -3.46
N ARG A 222 -9.73 -12.38 -2.55
CA ARG A 222 -10.93 -12.79 -1.81
C ARG A 222 -10.65 -12.70 -0.32
N GLU A 223 -11.53 -12.02 0.42
CA GLU A 223 -11.47 -12.01 1.87
C GLU A 223 -11.92 -13.37 2.42
N VAL A 224 -11.06 -14.01 3.22
CA VAL A 224 -11.29 -15.37 3.76
C VAL A 224 -11.50 -15.39 5.27
N SER A 225 -11.15 -14.29 5.93
CA SER A 225 -11.31 -14.06 7.37
C SER A 225 -11.43 -12.56 7.58
N CYS A 226 -12.28 -12.11 8.50
CA CYS A 226 -12.60 -10.69 8.67
C CYS A 226 -12.68 -10.29 10.14
N LYS A 227 -12.11 -9.14 10.48
CA LYS A 227 -12.20 -8.58 11.83
C LYS A 227 -13.65 -8.35 12.29
N ALA A 228 -14.56 -8.02 11.36
CA ALA A 228 -15.99 -7.84 11.67
C ALA A 228 -16.67 -9.13 12.14
N MET A 229 -16.10 -10.30 11.79
CA MET A 229 -16.57 -11.62 12.22
C MET A 229 -15.98 -12.05 13.58
N GLY A 230 -15.18 -11.21 14.22
CA GLY A 230 -14.50 -11.51 15.48
C GLY A 230 -13.07 -12.02 15.34
N GLU A 231 -12.56 -12.15 14.11
CA GLU A 231 -11.20 -12.62 13.85
C GLU A 231 -10.13 -11.61 14.30
N PRO A 232 -8.85 -12.00 14.43
CA PRO A 232 -7.80 -11.07 14.85
C PRO A 232 -7.58 -9.90 13.88
N CYS A 233 -7.63 -10.18 12.57
CA CYS A 233 -7.44 -9.25 11.46
C CYS A 233 -8.26 -9.72 10.23
N CYS A 234 -8.25 -8.96 9.15
CA CYS A 234 -8.84 -9.40 7.87
C CYS A 234 -7.76 -10.07 7.02
N THR A 235 -8.07 -11.18 6.36
CA THR A 235 -7.10 -11.91 5.52
C THR A 235 -7.67 -12.04 4.12
N PHE A 236 -6.86 -11.69 3.13
CA PHE A 236 -7.18 -11.81 1.71
C PHE A 236 -6.27 -12.85 1.06
N GLU A 237 -6.86 -13.79 0.34
CA GLU A 237 -6.15 -14.73 -0.54
C GLU A 237 -6.14 -14.17 -1.96
N ILE A 238 -4.97 -14.24 -2.61
CA ILE A 238 -4.74 -13.71 -3.96
C ILE A 238 -4.52 -14.86 -4.93
N ASP A 239 -5.32 -14.85 -5.99
CA ASP A 239 -5.34 -15.84 -7.06
C ASP A 239 -5.12 -15.17 -8.43
N ARG A 240 -4.68 -15.97 -9.39
CA ARG A 240 -4.58 -15.62 -10.81
C ARG A 240 -5.88 -15.93 -11.54
#